data_AF-A0A497RIC1-F1
#
_entry.id   AF-A0A497RIC1-F1
#
_cell.length_a   1.000
_cell.length_b   1.000
_cell.length_c   1.000
_cell.angle_alpha   90.00
_cell.angle_beta   90.00
_cell.angle_gamma   90.00
#
_symmetry.space_group_name_H-M   'P 1'
#
loop_
_entity.id
_entity.type
_entity.pdbx_description
1 polymer ?
#
loop_
_entity_poly.entity_id
_entity_poly.type
_entity_poly.pdbx_seq_one_letter_code
_entity_poly.pdbx_strand_id
1 'polypeptide(L)'
;MDIKEVWVMSDGENIYFKIIFYEPWIGDPHDDIDVGILIDSDRDANTGMNDSTSWYPCGVNGIGADYLAIIGVEGDLLWRWNSSNLIWENYAQFTYLDLKNDTNQFVVGISLSDIGNPKTMNIVIVNVDYAGNLYWDYVPDCGEGYLTYSPQKVKVPVLNPLGLTILTISIVSIAILRLKTN
;
A
#
# COMPACT_ATOMS: atom_id res chain seq x y z
N MET A 1 1.25 10.58 -13.94
CA MET A 1 0.20 9.58 -13.71
C MET A 1 -0.27 9.79 -12.30
N ASP A 2 -1.51 10.25 -12.17
CA ASP A 2 -2.09 10.60 -10.88
C ASP A 2 -2.92 9.41 -10.36
N ILE A 3 -2.76 9.09 -9.09
CA ILE A 3 -3.52 8.09 -8.37
C ILE A 3 -4.95 8.59 -8.24
N LYS A 4 -5.88 7.81 -8.80
CA LYS A 4 -7.30 8.09 -8.77
C LYS A 4 -7.97 7.47 -7.56
N GLU A 5 -7.67 6.20 -7.29
CA GLU A 5 -8.34 5.41 -6.26
C GLU A 5 -7.37 4.38 -5.66
N VAL A 6 -7.48 4.21 -4.35
CA VAL A 6 -6.77 3.18 -3.58
C VAL A 6 -7.79 2.33 -2.84
N TRP A 7 -7.62 1.01 -2.91
CA TRP A 7 -8.40 0.04 -2.14
C TRP A 7 -7.46 -0.83 -1.32
N VAL A 8 -7.80 -1.06 -0.06
CA VAL A 8 -7.03 -1.89 0.86
C VAL A 8 -7.92 -2.99 1.43
N MET A 9 -7.45 -4.23 1.38
CA MET A 9 -8.14 -5.38 2.00
C MET A 9 -7.15 -6.36 2.61
N SER A 10 -7.63 -7.28 3.44
CA SER A 10 -6.84 -8.37 4.01
C SER A 10 -7.68 -9.64 4.07
N ASP A 11 -7.04 -10.79 3.90
CA ASP A 11 -7.62 -12.12 4.11
C ASP A 11 -7.26 -12.71 5.49
N GLY A 12 -6.50 -11.98 6.31
CA GLY A 12 -5.99 -12.41 7.60
C GLY A 12 -4.56 -12.99 7.59
N GLU A 13 -4.00 -13.27 6.41
CA GLU A 13 -2.61 -13.69 6.21
C GLU A 13 -1.82 -12.67 5.39
N ASN A 14 -2.48 -12.07 4.40
CA ASN A 14 -1.95 -11.05 3.51
C ASN A 14 -2.75 -9.75 3.62
N ILE A 15 -2.10 -8.64 3.28
CA ILE A 15 -2.74 -7.37 2.95
C ILE A 15 -2.59 -7.13 1.45
N TYR A 16 -3.66 -6.65 0.82
CA TYR A 16 -3.71 -6.36 -0.61
C TYR A 16 -4.03 -4.90 -0.83
N PHE A 17 -3.30 -4.30 -1.77
CA PHE A 17 -3.51 -2.96 -2.26
C PHE A 17 -3.91 -3.04 -3.72
N LYS A 18 -5.02 -2.40 -4.08
CA LYS A 18 -5.36 -2.11 -5.47
C LYS A 18 -5.22 -0.61 -5.70
N ILE A 19 -4.39 -0.23 -6.64
CA ILE A 19 -4.14 1.17 -7.01
C ILE A 19 -4.63 1.37 -8.43
N ILE A 20 -5.38 2.44 -8.66
CA ILE A 20 -5.94 2.82 -9.95
C ILE A 20 -5.51 4.26 -10.24
N PHE A 21 -5.01 4.51 -11.44
CA PHE A 21 -4.60 5.81 -11.95
C PHE A 21 -5.68 6.43 -12.85
N TYR A 22 -5.62 7.74 -13.06
CA TYR A 22 -6.49 8.43 -14.01
C TYR A 22 -6.21 8.01 -15.45
N GLU A 23 -4.93 7.97 -15.82
CA GLU A 23 -4.46 7.57 -17.14
C GLU A 23 -3.99 6.11 -17.16
N PRO A 24 -4.11 5.40 -18.30
CA PRO A 24 -3.38 4.16 -18.53
C PRO A 24 -1.93 4.41 -18.93
N TRP A 25 -1.04 3.49 -18.58
CA TRP A 25 0.26 3.35 -19.22
C TRP A 25 0.12 2.55 -20.52
N ILE A 26 1.07 2.69 -21.43
CA ILE A 26 1.10 1.98 -22.72
C ILE A 26 2.41 1.20 -22.79
N GLY A 27 2.31 -0.13 -22.89
CA GLY A 27 3.47 -1.01 -22.80
C GLY A 27 3.78 -1.43 -21.37
N ASP A 28 5.07 -1.51 -21.03
CA ASP A 28 5.56 -2.01 -19.75
C ASP A 28 5.44 -0.94 -18.65
N PRO A 29 4.66 -1.17 -17.58
CA PRO A 29 4.48 -0.19 -16.51
C PRO A 29 5.78 0.22 -15.80
N HIS A 30 6.85 -0.59 -15.88
CA HIS A 30 8.15 -0.24 -15.29
C HIS A 30 8.83 0.95 -15.98
N ASP A 31 8.31 1.44 -17.10
CA ASP A 31 8.76 2.67 -17.76
C ASP A 31 7.93 3.90 -17.35
N ASP A 32 6.76 3.71 -16.71
CA ASP A 32 5.76 4.76 -16.51
C ASP A 32 5.53 5.14 -15.03
N ILE A 33 5.50 4.14 -14.13
CA ILE A 33 5.15 4.34 -12.72
C ILE A 33 6.29 3.93 -11.79
N ASP A 34 6.33 4.56 -10.62
CA ASP A 34 7.18 4.15 -9.51
C ASP A 34 6.44 4.42 -8.20
N VAL A 35 5.77 3.39 -7.71
CA VAL A 35 4.86 3.49 -6.58
C VAL A 35 5.51 2.96 -5.33
N GLY A 36 5.59 3.81 -4.30
CA GLY A 36 5.91 3.44 -2.94
C GLY A 36 4.66 3.33 -2.06
N ILE A 37 4.43 2.17 -1.45
CA ILE A 37 3.47 2.00 -0.36
C ILE A 37 4.26 1.98 0.94
N LEU A 38 4.28 3.10 1.65
CA LEU A 38 4.92 3.24 2.95
C LEU A 38 4.02 2.72 4.06
N ILE A 39 4.56 1.84 4.90
CA ILE A 39 3.82 1.16 5.97
C ILE A 39 4.55 1.38 7.29
N ASP A 40 3.86 2.04 8.21
CA ASP A 40 4.24 2.17 9.62
C ASP A 40 3.44 1.11 10.40
N SER A 41 4.14 0.04 10.77
CA SER A 41 3.54 -1.21 11.26
C SER A 41 3.29 -1.20 12.76
N ASP A 42 4.09 -0.44 13.51
CA ASP A 42 3.99 -0.31 14.96
C ASP A 42 3.28 0.99 15.40
N ARG A 43 3.03 1.91 14.46
CA ARG A 43 2.41 3.23 14.65
C ARG A 43 3.25 4.17 15.51
N ASP A 44 4.56 3.98 15.53
CA ASP A 44 5.52 4.90 16.14
C ASP A 44 6.26 5.69 15.05
N ALA A 45 6.03 7.00 15.02
CA ALA A 45 6.66 7.88 14.04
C ALA A 45 8.21 7.96 14.17
N ASN A 46 8.82 7.29 15.16
CA ASN A 46 10.26 7.36 15.44
C ASN A 46 11.03 6.06 15.16
N THR A 47 10.37 4.96 14.81
CA THR A 47 11.02 3.64 14.61
C THR A 47 11.43 3.41 13.16
N GLY A 48 10.59 3.85 12.21
CA GLY A 48 10.84 3.82 10.77
C GLY A 48 11.48 5.08 10.18
N MET A 49 11.45 5.19 8.84
CA MET A 49 11.78 6.44 8.14
C MET A 49 10.70 7.48 8.46
N ASN A 50 11.11 8.63 8.97
CA ASN A 50 10.20 9.73 9.32
C ASN A 50 10.51 10.99 8.50
N ASP A 51 9.72 12.06 8.68
CA ASP A 51 9.83 13.30 7.91
C ASP A 51 11.22 13.98 8.02
N SER A 52 11.98 13.72 9.08
CA SER A 52 13.33 14.27 9.24
C SER A 52 14.42 13.49 8.49
N THR A 53 14.16 12.23 8.18
CA THR A 53 15.09 11.32 7.47
C THR A 53 14.66 11.05 6.03
N SER A 54 13.43 11.42 5.69
CA SER A 54 12.84 11.17 4.39
C SER A 54 13.44 12.07 3.30
N TRP A 55 13.63 11.51 2.12
CA TRP A 55 14.02 12.22 0.91
C TRP A 55 12.84 12.49 -0.03
N TYR A 56 11.65 12.01 0.34
CA TYR A 56 10.39 12.27 -0.37
C TYR A 56 10.02 13.76 -0.24
N PRO A 57 9.56 14.43 -1.31
CA PRO A 57 9.26 15.87 -1.27
C PRO A 57 8.31 16.34 -0.17
N CYS A 58 7.35 15.50 0.22
CA CYS A 58 6.39 15.77 1.30
C CYS A 58 6.69 14.98 2.58
N GLY A 59 7.91 14.46 2.71
CA GLY A 59 8.25 13.53 3.77
C GLY A 59 7.46 12.22 3.64
N VAL A 60 7.15 11.61 4.78
CA VAL A 60 6.31 10.41 4.88
C VAL A 60 4.94 10.74 5.46
N ASN A 61 4.52 12.00 5.37
CA ASN A 61 3.22 12.46 5.84
C ASN A 61 2.95 12.13 7.32
N GLY A 62 3.99 12.22 8.17
CA GLY A 62 3.87 12.08 9.62
C GLY A 62 3.86 10.66 10.19
N ILE A 63 4.18 9.63 9.38
CA ILE A 63 4.39 8.25 9.87
C ILE A 63 5.87 7.96 10.18
N GLY A 64 6.14 6.79 10.76
CA GLY A 64 7.47 6.20 10.84
C GLY A 64 7.50 4.95 9.96
N ALA A 65 7.77 5.09 8.67
CA ALA A 65 7.63 3.99 7.72
C ALA A 65 8.69 2.90 7.98
N ASP A 66 8.25 1.74 8.48
CA ASP A 66 9.08 0.56 8.72
C ASP A 66 9.35 -0.22 7.44
N TYR A 67 8.36 -0.23 6.54
CA TYR A 67 8.38 -0.98 5.29
C TYR A 67 7.96 -0.09 4.13
N LEU A 68 8.47 -0.42 2.95
CA LEU A 68 8.17 0.23 1.69
C LEU A 68 7.94 -0.86 0.64
N ALA A 69 6.74 -0.99 0.11
CA ALA A 69 6.53 -1.81 -1.09
C ALA A 69 6.72 -0.94 -2.33
N ILE A 70 7.68 -1.31 -3.17
CA ILE A 70 7.99 -0.63 -4.43
C ILE A 70 7.40 -1.43 -5.59
N ILE A 71 6.72 -0.74 -6.50
CA ILE A 71 6.16 -1.32 -7.73
C ILE A 71 6.49 -0.38 -8.88
N GLY A 72 7.14 -0.87 -9.93
CA GLY A 72 7.49 -0.07 -11.11
C GLY A 72 9.01 0.11 -11.30
N VAL A 73 9.45 1.31 -11.67
CA VAL A 73 10.83 1.60 -12.15
C VAL A 73 11.93 1.05 -11.25
N GLU A 74 11.80 1.17 -9.92
CA GLU A 74 12.80 0.69 -8.96
C GLU A 74 12.70 -0.83 -8.66
N GLY A 75 11.74 -1.50 -9.30
CA GLY A 75 11.47 -2.93 -9.23
C GLY A 75 10.34 -3.28 -8.26
N ASP A 76 9.99 -4.57 -8.25
CA ASP A 76 8.83 -5.07 -7.51
C ASP A 76 9.27 -5.81 -6.24
N LEU A 77 9.35 -5.12 -5.10
CA LEU A 77 9.83 -5.72 -3.86
C LEU A 77 9.33 -5.01 -2.60
N LEU A 78 9.22 -5.76 -1.49
CA LEU A 78 9.11 -5.20 -0.16
C LEU A 78 10.50 -4.88 0.42
N TRP A 79 10.70 -3.63 0.80
CA TRP A 79 11.88 -3.12 1.47
C TRP A 79 11.57 -2.88 2.95
N ARG A 80 12.61 -2.94 3.79
CA ARG A 80 12.53 -2.65 5.22
C ARG A 80 13.52 -1.54 5.58
N TRP A 81 13.10 -0.63 6.43
CA TRP A 81 13.94 0.45 6.91
C TRP A 81 15.01 -0.06 7.87
N ASN A 82 16.26 0.34 7.66
CA ASN A 82 17.35 0.13 8.58
C ASN A 82 17.69 1.45 9.27
N SER A 83 17.14 1.65 10.48
CA SER A 83 17.34 2.86 11.28
C SER A 83 18.78 3.07 11.76
N SER A 84 19.63 2.04 11.74
CA SER A 84 21.05 2.18 12.11
C SER A 84 21.88 2.89 11.03
N ASN A 85 21.49 2.71 9.76
CA ASN A 85 22.21 3.24 8.60
C ASN A 85 21.41 4.29 7.82
N LEU A 86 20.13 4.49 8.18
CA LEU A 86 19.19 5.38 7.48
C LEU A 86 19.05 5.02 5.99
N ILE A 87 18.93 3.72 5.69
CA ILE A 87 18.75 3.19 4.35
C ILE A 87 17.59 2.22 4.29
N TRP A 88 17.00 2.09 3.11
CA TRP A 88 16.12 0.98 2.80
C TRP A 88 16.92 -0.24 2.34
N GLU A 89 16.48 -1.42 2.80
CA GLU A 89 17.09 -2.70 2.42
C GLU A 89 16.05 -3.62 1.80
N ASN A 90 16.42 -4.28 0.70
CA ASN A 90 15.66 -5.37 0.11
C ASN A 90 15.32 -6.41 1.17
N TYR A 91 14.05 -6.77 1.32
CA TYR A 91 13.61 -7.58 2.45
C TYR A 91 12.83 -8.83 2.04
N ALA A 92 11.71 -8.69 1.32
CA ALA A 92 10.85 -9.82 0.98
C ALA A 92 10.16 -9.65 -0.39
N GLN A 93 9.77 -10.78 -0.99
CA GLN A 93 8.98 -10.80 -2.21
C GLN A 93 7.50 -10.55 -1.91
N PHE A 94 6.77 -10.02 -2.88
CA PHE A 94 5.31 -9.95 -2.79
C PHE A 94 4.69 -11.35 -2.81
N THR A 95 3.59 -11.54 -2.08
CA THR A 95 2.81 -12.77 -2.13
C THR A 95 1.90 -12.82 -3.35
N TYR A 96 1.63 -11.65 -3.94
CA TYR A 96 0.86 -11.49 -5.17
C TYR A 96 1.25 -10.19 -5.88
N LEU A 97 1.34 -10.23 -7.20
CA LEU A 97 1.43 -9.03 -8.03
C LEU A 97 0.67 -9.26 -9.34
N ASP A 98 -0.31 -8.41 -9.60
CA ASP A 98 -1.00 -8.31 -10.88
C ASP A 98 -0.71 -6.93 -11.48
N LEU A 99 0.45 -6.84 -12.14
CA LEU A 99 0.92 -5.69 -12.87
C LEU A 99 0.97 -6.07 -14.36
N LYS A 100 0.08 -5.48 -15.16
CA LYS A 100 -0.12 -5.83 -16.57
C LYS A 100 0.21 -4.65 -17.46
N ASN A 101 0.53 -4.93 -18.71
CA ASN A 101 0.68 -3.91 -19.74
C ASN A 101 -0.67 -3.30 -20.12
N ASP A 102 -0.64 -2.09 -20.69
CA ASP A 102 -1.78 -1.42 -21.32
C ASP A 102 -3.01 -1.29 -20.40
N THR A 103 -2.79 -0.97 -19.13
CA THR A 103 -3.86 -0.75 -18.14
C THR A 103 -3.53 0.46 -17.28
N ASN A 104 -4.38 0.77 -16.30
CA ASN A 104 -4.24 1.91 -15.41
C ASN A 104 -4.32 1.48 -13.94
N GLN A 105 -4.12 0.19 -13.65
CA GLN A 105 -4.30 -0.34 -12.31
C GLN A 105 -3.41 -1.54 -12.09
N PHE A 106 -3.07 -1.77 -10.83
CA PHE A 106 -2.42 -3.00 -10.39
C PHE A 106 -2.96 -3.43 -9.04
N VAL A 107 -2.64 -4.68 -8.67
CA VAL A 107 -2.90 -5.23 -7.35
C VAL A 107 -1.62 -5.86 -6.81
N VAL A 108 -1.24 -5.51 -5.59
CA VAL A 108 -0.09 -6.09 -4.89
C VAL A 108 -0.53 -6.69 -3.56
N GLY A 109 0.01 -7.86 -3.22
CA GLY A 109 -0.22 -8.58 -1.97
C GLY A 109 1.08 -8.71 -1.18
N ILE A 110 1.01 -8.40 0.11
CA ILE A 110 2.13 -8.45 1.04
C ILE A 110 1.74 -9.37 2.19
N SER A 111 2.65 -10.27 2.61
CA SER A 111 2.42 -11.10 3.79
C SER A 111 2.39 -10.22 5.04
N LEU A 112 1.35 -10.38 5.88
CA LEU A 112 1.30 -9.73 7.18
C LEU A 112 2.46 -10.17 8.07
N SER A 113 2.98 -11.40 7.90
CA SER A 113 4.13 -11.87 8.69
C SER A 113 5.40 -11.09 8.41
N ASP A 114 5.56 -10.64 7.17
CA ASP A 114 6.78 -9.95 6.73
C ASP A 114 6.78 -8.53 7.28
N ILE A 115 5.61 -7.92 7.44
CA ILE A 115 5.45 -6.58 8.05
C ILE A 115 5.18 -6.61 9.56
N GLY A 116 5.48 -7.72 10.25
CA GLY A 116 5.43 -7.80 11.72
C GLY A 116 4.08 -8.21 12.34
N ASN A 117 3.14 -8.70 11.54
CA ASN A 117 1.76 -9.04 11.93
C ASN A 117 1.02 -7.90 12.68
N PRO A 118 0.99 -6.68 12.13
CA PRO A 118 0.39 -5.53 12.80
C PRO A 118 -1.12 -5.73 12.96
N LYS A 119 -1.65 -5.36 14.13
CA LYS A 119 -3.10 -5.32 14.36
C LYS A 119 -3.75 -4.10 13.69
N THR A 120 -2.99 -3.02 13.61
CA THR A 120 -3.34 -1.76 12.96
C THR A 120 -2.04 -1.15 12.45
N MET A 121 -2.09 -0.50 11.29
CA MET A 121 -0.94 0.16 10.66
C MET A 121 -1.35 1.53 10.10
N ASN A 122 -0.37 2.40 9.91
CA ASN A 122 -0.54 3.64 9.15
C ASN A 122 0.08 3.48 7.76
N ILE A 123 -0.57 4.02 6.74
CA ILE A 123 -0.19 3.84 5.33
C ILE A 123 -0.17 5.21 4.65
N VAL A 124 0.89 5.43 3.87
CA VAL A 124 1.01 6.51 2.89
C VAL A 124 1.40 5.87 1.57
N ILE A 125 0.76 6.29 0.48
CA ILE A 125 1.10 5.83 -0.87
C ILE A 125 1.62 7.02 -1.63
N VAL A 126 2.66 6.79 -2.41
CA VAL A 126 3.28 7.80 -3.25
C VAL A 126 3.57 7.21 -4.61
N ASN A 127 3.31 7.95 -5.68
CA ASN A 127 3.72 7.60 -7.04
C ASN A 127 4.62 8.69 -7.62
N VAL A 128 5.64 8.28 -8.36
CA VAL A 128 6.36 9.17 -9.29
C VAL A 128 5.90 8.89 -10.71
N ASP A 129 5.46 9.94 -11.40
CA ASP A 129 5.16 9.90 -12.83
C ASP A 129 6.45 9.91 -13.66
N TYR A 130 6.99 8.72 -13.95
CA TYR A 130 8.22 8.57 -14.72
C TYR A 130 8.04 8.84 -16.22
N ALA A 131 6.85 8.56 -16.76
CA ALA A 131 6.54 8.86 -18.15
C ALA A 131 6.30 10.35 -18.43
N GLY A 132 5.94 11.12 -17.41
CA GLY A 132 5.64 12.55 -17.50
C GLY A 132 6.78 13.44 -17.01
N ASN A 133 6.48 14.26 -16.00
CA ASN A 133 7.34 15.33 -15.50
C ASN A 133 8.08 14.97 -14.19
N LEU A 134 8.17 13.69 -13.82
CA LEU A 134 8.67 13.25 -12.50
C LEU A 134 7.89 13.90 -11.36
N TYR A 135 6.58 14.04 -11.56
CA TYR A 135 5.66 14.58 -10.58
C TYR A 135 5.36 13.53 -9.50
N TRP A 136 5.30 13.99 -8.26
CA TRP A 136 5.03 13.16 -7.10
C TRP A 136 3.58 13.32 -6.67
N ASP A 137 2.83 12.22 -6.67
CA ASP A 137 1.45 12.18 -6.22
C ASP A 137 1.34 11.36 -4.93
N TYR A 138 0.62 11.87 -3.94
CA TYR A 138 0.51 11.29 -2.60
C TYR A 138 -0.93 10.95 -2.26
N VAL A 139 -1.12 9.82 -1.59
CA VAL A 139 -2.41 9.44 -1.00
C VAL A 139 -2.18 9.01 0.46
N PRO A 140 -2.72 9.74 1.45
CA PRO A 140 -3.40 11.05 1.34
C PRO A 140 -2.50 12.18 0.83
N ASP A 141 -3.10 13.29 0.39
CA ASP A 141 -2.38 14.45 -0.13
C ASP A 141 -1.32 14.97 0.87
N CYS A 142 -0.31 15.67 0.34
CA CYS A 142 0.78 16.22 1.14
C CYS A 142 0.27 17.10 2.30
N GLY A 143 0.66 16.75 3.53
CA GLY A 143 0.26 17.41 4.76
C GLY A 143 -1.09 16.95 5.33
N GLU A 144 -1.83 16.06 4.66
CA GLU A 144 -3.11 15.52 5.15
C GLU A 144 -2.95 14.29 6.04
N GLY A 145 -1.72 13.80 6.21
CA GLY A 145 -1.40 12.69 7.12
C GLY A 145 -1.49 11.33 6.43
N TYR A 146 -2.11 10.36 7.09
CA TYR A 146 -2.02 8.96 6.68
C TYR A 146 -3.35 8.22 6.82
N LEU A 147 -3.46 7.10 6.10
CA LEU A 147 -4.54 6.15 6.27
C LEU A 147 -4.23 5.22 7.44
N THR A 148 -5.17 5.02 8.36
CA THR A 148 -5.09 3.96 9.37
C THR A 148 -5.91 2.74 8.93
N TYR A 149 -5.28 1.56 8.85
CA TYR A 149 -5.92 0.31 8.47
C TYR A 149 -5.75 -0.77 9.55
N SER A 150 -6.81 -1.55 9.81
CA SER A 150 -6.78 -2.68 10.76
C SER A 150 -7.16 -3.99 10.04
N PRO A 151 -6.19 -4.86 9.70
CA PRO A 151 -6.45 -6.15 9.08
C PRO A 151 -7.45 -6.97 9.90
N GLN A 152 -8.50 -7.47 9.24
CA GLN A 152 -9.51 -8.29 9.90
C GLN A 152 -9.28 -9.75 9.55
N LYS A 153 -9.13 -10.62 10.57
CA LYS A 153 -9.23 -12.07 10.38
C LYS A 153 -10.70 -12.46 10.34
N VAL A 154 -11.24 -12.70 9.13
CA VAL A 154 -12.61 -13.18 8.99
C VAL A 154 -12.62 -14.70 9.11
N LYS A 155 -13.06 -15.23 10.24
CA LYS A 155 -13.35 -16.66 10.37
C LYS A 155 -14.67 -16.95 9.64
N VAL A 156 -14.59 -17.47 8.41
CA VAL A 156 -15.78 -17.98 7.71
C VAL A 156 -16.22 -19.28 8.42
N PRO A 157 -17.43 -19.35 8.97
CA PRO A 157 -17.93 -20.60 9.53
C PRO A 157 -18.07 -21.63 8.40
N VAL A 158 -17.54 -22.84 8.59
CA VAL A 158 -17.87 -23.96 7.71
C VAL A 158 -19.35 -24.28 7.94
N LEU A 159 -20.18 -24.10 6.90
CA LEU A 159 -21.59 -24.47 6.96
C LEU A 159 -21.68 -25.98 7.16
N ASN A 160 -22.28 -26.40 8.27
CA ASN A 160 -22.63 -27.79 8.50
C ASN A 160 -23.71 -28.17 7.46
N PRO A 161 -23.59 -29.28 6.72
CA PRO A 161 -24.50 -29.61 5.60
C PRO A 161 -25.97 -29.85 6.00
N LEU A 162 -26.32 -29.76 7.30
CA LEU A 162 -27.67 -29.96 7.84
C LEU A 162 -28.23 -28.75 8.60
N GLY A 163 -27.54 -27.62 8.66
CA GLY A 163 -27.94 -26.48 9.50
C GLY A 163 -28.01 -25.17 8.74
N LEU A 164 -29.21 -24.83 8.26
CA LEU A 164 -29.51 -23.51 7.69
C LEU A 164 -29.26 -22.44 8.77
N THR A 165 -28.11 -21.77 8.72
CA THR A 165 -27.86 -20.57 9.53
C THR A 165 -27.69 -19.41 8.57
N ILE A 166 -28.58 -18.42 8.66
CA ILE A 166 -28.46 -17.17 7.91
C ILE A 166 -27.20 -16.46 8.41
N LEU A 167 -26.19 -16.38 7.55
CA LEU A 167 -24.96 -15.67 7.82
C LEU A 167 -25.22 -14.17 7.58
N THR A 168 -25.31 -13.38 8.65
CA THR A 168 -24.99 -11.96 8.57
C THR A 168 -23.50 -11.84 8.31
N ILE A 169 -23.12 -11.69 7.04
CA ILE A 169 -21.78 -11.28 6.64
C ILE A 169 -21.58 -9.88 7.20
N SER A 170 -20.82 -9.75 8.29
CA SER A 170 -20.26 -8.48 8.69
C SER A 170 -19.34 -8.04 7.57
N ILE A 171 -19.77 -6.98 6.88
CA ILE A 171 -19.19 -6.40 5.68
C ILE A 171 -17.67 -6.34 5.82
N VAL A 172 -16.96 -6.98 4.87
CA VAL A 172 -15.53 -6.75 4.62
C VAL A 172 -15.31 -5.25 4.65
N SER A 173 -14.46 -4.74 5.55
CA SER A 173 -14.15 -3.32 5.61
C SER A 173 -13.42 -2.91 4.34
N ILE A 174 -14.19 -2.60 3.31
CA ILE A 174 -13.72 -1.97 2.08
C ILE A 174 -13.63 -0.48 2.40
N ALA A 175 -12.42 0.00 2.63
CA ALA A 175 -12.17 1.43 2.63
C ALA A 175 -12.19 1.91 1.17
N ILE A 176 -13.19 2.72 0.82
CA ILE A 176 -13.28 3.38 -0.50
C ILE A 176 -12.91 4.84 -0.27
N LEU A 177 -11.73 5.26 -0.73
CA LEU A 177 -11.40 6.68 -0.80
C LEU A 177 -11.79 7.18 -2.19
N ARG A 178 -12.72 8.14 -2.25
CA ARG A 178 -12.99 8.93 -3.46
C ARG A 178 -12.39 10.31 -3.26
N LEU A 179 -11.39 10.66 -4.06
CA LEU A 179 -10.88 12.02 -4.13
C LEU A 179 -11.98 12.95 -4.68
N LYS A 180 -12.17 14.10 -4.03
CA LYS A 180 -12.95 15.20 -4.60
C LYS A 180 -12.01 16.00 -5.50
N THR A 181 -12.25 15.97 -6.81
CA THR A 181 -11.62 16.91 -7.73
C THR A 181 -12.23 18.30 -7.51
N ASN A 182 -11.38 19.32 -7.28
CA ASN A 182 -11.78 20.73 -7.38
C ASN A 182 -11.92 21.14 -8.85
#